data_AF-A0A7K7WUZ7-F1
#
_entry.id   AF-A0A7K7WUZ7-F1
#
_cell.length_a   1.000
_cell.length_b   1.000
_cell.length_c   1.000
_cell.angle_alpha   90.00
_cell.angle_beta   90.00
_cell.angle_gamma   90.00
#
_symmetry.space_group_name_H-M   'P 1'
#
loop_
_entity.id
_entity.type
_entity.pdbx_description
1 polymer ?
#
loop_
_entity_poly.entity_id
_entity_poly.type
_entity_poly.pdbx_seq_one_letter_code
_entity_poly.pdbx_strand_id
1 'polypeptide(L)' 'ERCPDGILAERGPIYKFADGARECRPCHENCMRGCLGPLLRDCLGEPLPVSRRAPTVIAVMVVGGLFLSCSCFLL' A
#
# COMPACT_ATOMS: atom_id res chain seq x y z
N GLU A 1 -4.47 -21.32 15.74
CA GLU A 1 -3.01 -21.34 15.44
C GLU A 1 -2.63 -20.17 14.55
N ARG A 2 -1.77 -19.26 15.04
CA ARG A 2 -1.33 -18.05 14.33
C ARG A 2 -0.01 -18.39 13.65
N CYS A 3 0.10 -18.22 12.32
CA CYS A 3 1.36 -18.45 11.63
C CYS A 3 2.43 -17.49 12.14
N PRO A 4 3.70 -17.92 12.26
CA PRO A 4 4.77 -17.05 12.73
C PRO A 4 5.06 -15.98 11.66
N ASP A 5 4.56 -14.77 11.90
CA ASP A 5 4.88 -13.58 11.12
C ASP A 5 6.29 -13.10 11.47
N GLY A 6 7.20 -13.13 10.50
CA GLY A 6 8.48 -12.42 10.61
C GLY A 6 9.56 -13.11 11.43
N ILE A 7 9.86 -14.39 11.16
CA ILE A 7 11.12 -14.97 11.61
C ILE A 7 12.25 -14.35 10.78
N LEU A 8 13.17 -13.66 11.44
CA LEU A 8 14.37 -13.10 10.83
C LEU A 8 15.27 -14.27 10.42
N ALA A 9 15.34 -14.57 9.12
CA ALA A 9 16.25 -15.58 8.59
C ALA A 9 17.57 -14.91 8.18
N GLU A 10 18.62 -15.73 8.05
CA GLU A 10 20.00 -15.33 7.70
C GLU A 10 20.13 -14.51 6.40
N ARG A 11 19.10 -14.48 5.53
CA ARG A 11 19.11 -13.79 4.23
C ARG A 11 18.08 -12.66 4.09
N GLY A 12 17.42 -12.26 5.18
CA GLY A 12 16.36 -11.25 5.19
C GLY A 12 15.06 -11.74 5.82
N PRO A 13 14.05 -10.86 5.95
CA PRO A 13 12.78 -11.23 6.58
C PRO A 13 12.00 -12.21 5.69
N ILE A 14 11.77 -13.44 6.18
CA ILE A 14 10.88 -14.40 5.51
C ILE A 14 9.48 -14.25 6.08
N TYR A 15 8.55 -13.78 5.24
CA TYR A 15 7.14 -13.68 5.60
C TYR A 15 6.38 -14.93 5.18
N LYS A 16 5.44 -15.36 6.01
CA LYS A 16 4.52 -16.48 5.74
C LYS A 16 3.10 -16.03 6.00
N PHE A 17 2.14 -16.55 5.24
CA PHE A 17 0.72 -16.28 5.43
C PHE A 17 -0.04 -17.57 5.69
N ALA A 18 -1.17 -17.47 6.40
CA ALA A 18 -2.08 -18.59 6.60
C ALA A 18 -2.98 -18.73 5.38
N ASP A 19 -2.91 -19.86 4.68
CA ASP A 19 -3.85 -20.16 3.60
C ASP A 19 -5.22 -20.59 4.17
N GLY A 20 -6.27 -20.68 3.34
CA GLY A 20 -7.61 -21.12 3.73
C GLY A 20 -7.66 -22.52 4.36
N ALA A 21 -6.63 -23.34 4.12
CA ALA A 21 -6.40 -24.63 4.76
C ALA A 21 -5.72 -24.55 6.15
N ARG A 22 -5.47 -23.34 6.68
CA ARG A 22 -4.69 -23.05 7.89
C ARG A 22 -3.23 -23.52 7.84
N GLU A 23 -2.71 -23.78 6.65
CA GLU A 23 -1.30 -24.07 6.44
C GLU A 23 -0.51 -22.79 6.20
N CYS A 24 0.69 -22.70 6.79
CA CYS A 24 1.56 -21.54 6.63
C CYS A 24 2.38 -21.66 5.34
N ARG A 25 2.07 -20.83 4.34
CA ARG A 25 2.79 -20.77 3.05
C ARG A 25 3.73 -19.57 2.98
N PRO A 26 4.85 -19.66 2.25
CA PRO A 26 5.76 -18.53 2.07
C PRO A 26 5.12 -17.41 1.23
N CYS A 27 5.39 -16.17 1.61
CA CYS A 27 5.07 -14.98 0.82
C CYS A 27 5.97 -14.85 -0.41
N HIS A 28 5.60 -13.94 -1.32
CA HIS A 28 6.45 -13.53 -2.44
C HIS A 28 7.79 -12.96 -1.94
N GLU A 29 8.89 -13.26 -2.64
CA GLU A 29 10.26 -12.88 -2.26
C GLU A 29 10.48 -11.36 -2.14
N ASN A 30 9.74 -10.59 -2.92
CA ASN A 30 9.77 -9.13 -2.93
C ASN A 30 8.89 -8.47 -1.85
N CYS A 31 8.10 -9.24 -1.08
CA CYS A 31 7.28 -8.66 -0.01
C CYS A 31 8.17 -8.34 1.21
N MET A 32 8.39 -7.06 1.50
CA MET A 32 9.27 -6.61 2.59
C MET A 32 8.55 -6.34 3.92
N ARG A 33 7.21 -6.48 3.97
CA ARG A 33 6.38 -6.08 5.13
C ARG A 33 5.25 -7.08 5.45
N GLY A 34 5.29 -8.29 4.88
CA GLY A 34 4.25 -9.31 5.02
C GLY A 34 3.39 -9.48 3.76
N CYS A 35 2.50 -10.49 3.76
CA CYS A 35 1.54 -10.72 2.68
C CYS A 35 0.26 -11.38 3.21
N LEU A 36 -0.83 -11.25 2.46
CA LEU A 36 -2.09 -12.00 2.66
C LEU A 36 -2.26 -13.16 1.68
N GLY A 37 -1.35 -13.28 0.71
CA GLY A 37 -1.41 -14.24 -0.37
C GLY A 37 -0.06 -14.38 -1.08
N PRO A 38 0.06 -15.32 -2.02
CA PRO A 38 1.33 -15.65 -2.65
C PRO A 38 1.75 -14.67 -3.75
N LEU A 39 0.85 -13.79 -4.21
CA LEU A 39 1.18 -12.83 -5.27
C LEU A 39 1.73 -11.53 -4.69
N LEU A 40 2.50 -10.80 -5.51
CA LEU A 40 3.04 -9.48 -5.16
C LEU A 40 1.95 -8.46 -4.78
N ARG A 41 0.80 -8.52 -5.45
CA ARG A 41 -0.37 -7.67 -5.17
C ARG A 41 -0.98 -7.88 -3.78
N ASP A 42 -0.65 -9.00 -3.13
CA ASP A 42 -1.11 -9.35 -1.80
C ASP A 42 -0.09 -8.97 -0.72
N CYS A 43 1.01 -8.26 -1.07
CA CYS A 43 1.98 -7.77 -0.09
C CYS A 43 1.33 -6.73 0.83
N LEU A 44 1.48 -6.94 2.14
CA LEU A 44 1.05 -5.99 3.17
C LEU A 44 2.00 -4.79 3.14
N GLY A 45 1.47 -3.60 2.92
CA GLY A 45 2.27 -2.38 2.84
C GLY A 45 2.76 -2.02 1.44
N GLU A 46 2.24 -2.69 0.39
CA GLU A 46 2.11 -2.05 -0.90
C GLU A 46 0.98 -1.01 -0.75
N PRO A 47 1.27 0.31 -0.81
CA PRO A 47 0.20 1.27 -0.91
C PRO A 47 -0.43 1.02 -2.28
N LEU A 48 -1.54 0.26 -2.30
CA LEU A 48 -2.63 0.50 -3.25
C LEU A 48 -2.62 2.01 -3.52
N PRO A 49 -2.47 2.44 -4.79
CA PRO A 49 -1.81 3.68 -5.16
C PRO A 49 -2.52 4.93 -4.64
N VAL A 50 -2.37 5.25 -3.36
CA VAL A 50 -2.59 6.57 -2.79
C VAL A 50 -1.61 7.56 -3.43
N SER A 51 -0.53 7.07 -4.04
CA SER A 51 0.38 7.84 -4.88
C SER A 51 -0.24 8.37 -6.18
N ARG A 52 -1.37 7.82 -6.67
CA ARG A 52 -2.06 8.38 -7.86
C ARG A 52 -3.09 9.44 -7.48
N ARG A 53 -3.57 9.46 -6.22
CA ARG A 53 -4.59 10.40 -5.76
C ARG A 53 -4.01 11.68 -5.13
N ALA A 54 -2.85 11.58 -4.48
CA ALA A 54 -2.13 12.75 -3.99
C ALA A 54 -1.91 13.86 -5.05
N PRO A 55 -1.43 13.57 -6.29
CA PRO A 55 -1.27 14.64 -7.29
C PRO A 55 -2.60 15.22 -7.76
N THR A 56 -3.68 14.43 -7.80
CA THR A 56 -5.01 14.92 -8.23
C THR A 56 -5.63 15.88 -7.23
N VAL A 57 -5.45 15.66 -5.93
CA VAL A 57 -6.00 16.54 -4.89
C VAL A 57 -5.31 17.90 -4.92
N ILE A 58 -3.98 17.91 -5.09
CA ILE A 58 -3.20 19.15 -5.20
C ILE A 58 -3.62 19.95 -6.45
N ALA A 59 -3.77 19.28 -7.59
CA ALA A 59 -4.20 19.94 -8.83
C ALA A 59 -5.61 20.58 -8.71
N VAL A 60 -6.56 19.87 -8.11
CA VAL A 60 -7.93 20.38 -7.91
C VAL A 60 -7.94 21.58 -6.95
N MET A 61 -7.13 21.54 -5.88
CA MET A 61 -7.02 22.66 -4.94
C MET A 61 -6.44 23.92 -5.59
N VAL A 62 -5.40 23.78 -6.42
CA VAL A 62 -4.77 24.93 -7.10
C VAL A 62 -5.74 25.56 -8.11
N VAL A 63 -6.39 24.75 -8.95
CA VAL A 63 -7.33 25.24 -9.98
C VAL A 63 -8.57 25.88 -9.32
N GLY A 64 -9.15 25.21 -8.31
CA GLY A 64 -10.31 25.73 -7.59
C GLY A 64 -10.02 27.03 -6.82
N GLY A 65 -8.86 27.11 -6.16
CA GLY A 65 -8.44 28.31 -5.44
C GLY A 65 -8.18 29.50 -6.37
N LEU A 66 -7.51 29.27 -7.51
CA LEU A 66 -7.29 30.32 -8.51
C LEU A 66 -8.62 30.86 -9.05
N PHE A 67 -9.56 29.97 -9.39
CA PHE A 67 -10.85 30.37 -9.90
C PHE A 67 -11.65 31.20 -8.87
N LEU A 68 -11.73 30.73 -7.63
CA LEU A 68 -12.43 31.43 -6.55
C LEU A 68 -11.83 32.82 -6.28
N SER A 69 -10.49 32.90 -6.21
CA SER A 69 -9.79 34.17 -6.01
C SER A 69 -10.08 35.16 -7.15
N CYS A 70 -9.97 34.71 -8.40
CA CYS A 70 -10.23 35.53 -9.58
C CYS A 70 -11.67 36.05 -9.59
N SER A 71 -12.64 35.19 -9.28
CA SER A 71 -14.04 35.60 -9.17
C SER A 71 -14.28 36.63 -8.07
N CYS A 72 -13.62 36.52 -6.90
CA CYS A 72 -13.75 37.50 -5.82
C CYS A 72 -13.11 38.85 -6.12
N PHE A 73 -12.01 38.91 -6.89
CA PHE A 73 -11.37 40.17 -7.27
C PHE A 73 -12.09 40.89 -8.44
N LEU A 74 -12.85 40.16 -9.25
CA LEU A 74 -13.58 40.70 -10.40
C LEU A 74 -15.05 41.06 -10.09
N LEU A 75 -15.52 40.75 -8.87
CA LEU A 75 -16.82 41.14 -8.31
C LEU A 75 -16.70 42.45 -7.53
#